data_AF-A0A9Q3JFL1-F1
#
_entry.id   AF-A0A9Q3JFL1-F1
#
_cell.length_a   1.000
_cell.length_b   1.000
_cell.length_c   1.000
_cell.angle_alpha   90.00
_cell.angle_beta   90.00
_cell.angle_gamma   90.00
#
_symmetry.space_group_name_H-M   'P 1'
#
loop_
_entity.id
_entity.type
_entity.pdbx_description
1 polymer ?
#
loop_
_entity_poly.entity_id
_entity_poly.type
_entity_poly.pdbx_seq_one_letter_code
_entity_poly.pdbx_strand_id
1 'polypeptide(L)'
;MTVCIDNAQHPLIIDSGEHCFIVARNYLDNHFPNWRTELLPTKAKNFKSASGKMTSIETIIKEIIIPHRKGKIRLNPEFVFLDDSHIQGLLLGTDYQRMYEIYIYNSKKRHINIGTNKEKRFSFDIYHISSQD
;
A
#
# COMPACT_ATOMS: atom_id res chain seq x y z
N MET A 1 5.85 -3.05 -6.35
CA MET A 1 5.62 -4.52 -6.35
C MET A 1 4.16 -4.77 -6.72
N THR A 2 3.76 -5.99 -7.06
CA THR A 2 2.35 -6.30 -7.37
C THR A 2 1.70 -7.04 -6.22
N VAL A 3 0.46 -6.65 -5.90
CA VAL A 3 -0.40 -7.28 -4.90
C VAL A 3 -1.73 -7.67 -5.50
N CYS A 4 -2.46 -8.55 -4.84
CA CYS A 4 -3.79 -8.98 -5.25
C CYS A 4 -4.84 -8.44 -4.27
N ILE A 5 -5.87 -7.79 -4.80
CA ILE A 5 -7.05 -7.29 -4.07
C ILE A 5 -8.27 -7.68 -4.91
N ASP A 6 -9.31 -8.24 -4.30
CA ASP A 6 -10.54 -8.68 -5.00
C ASP A 6 -10.26 -9.54 -6.26
N ASN A 7 -9.23 -10.40 -6.19
CA ASN A 7 -8.73 -11.26 -7.27
C ASN A 7 -8.09 -10.54 -8.48
N ALA A 8 -7.86 -9.22 -8.40
CA ALA A 8 -7.18 -8.42 -9.41
C ALA A 8 -5.78 -8.00 -8.95
N GLN A 9 -4.87 -7.81 -9.91
CA GLN A 9 -3.48 -7.41 -9.64
C GLN A 9 -3.35 -5.88 -9.64
N HIS A 10 -2.71 -5.35 -8.60
CA HIS A 10 -2.53 -3.92 -8.39
C HIS A 10 -1.08 -3.57 -8.06
N PRO A 11 -0.51 -2.49 -8.63
CA PRO A 11 0.76 -1.96 -8.18
C PRO A 11 0.66 -1.40 -6.75
N LEU A 12 1.59 -1.82 -5.91
CA LEU A 12 1.82 -1.31 -4.57
C LEU A 12 3.18 -0.61 -4.51
N ILE A 13 3.17 0.62 -4.01
CA ILE A 13 4.35 1.40 -3.66
C ILE A 13 4.50 1.32 -2.15
N ILE A 14 5.68 0.94 -1.67
CA ILE A 14 6.02 1.03 -0.24
C ILE A 14 6.73 2.37 -0.05
N ASP A 15 6.10 3.27 0.70
CA ASP A 15 6.55 4.65 0.83
C ASP A 15 6.88 4.98 2.28
N SER A 16 8.16 5.25 2.56
CA SER A 16 8.62 5.66 3.89
C SER A 16 8.34 7.13 4.20
N GLY A 17 7.97 7.93 3.20
CA GLY A 17 7.54 9.32 3.36
C GLY A 17 6.09 9.46 3.84
N GLU A 18 5.28 8.42 3.64
CA GLU A 18 3.88 8.42 4.04
C GLU A 18 3.66 7.78 5.41
N HIS A 19 2.78 8.39 6.21
CA HIS A 19 2.45 7.82 7.51
C HIS A 19 1.47 6.65 7.41
N CYS A 20 0.41 6.82 6.61
CA CYS A 20 -0.70 5.90 6.50
C CYS A 20 -0.73 5.16 5.17
N PHE A 21 -1.51 4.10 5.08
CA PHE A 21 -1.88 3.53 3.78
C PHE A 21 -2.79 4.48 3.03
N ILE A 22 -2.39 4.89 1.82
CA ILE A 22 -3.12 5.86 1.01
C ILE A 22 -3.54 5.21 -0.31
N VAL A 23 -4.75 5.56 -0.75
CA VAL A 23 -5.22 5.28 -2.09
C VAL A 23 -5.95 6.49 -2.65
N ALA A 24 -5.71 6.77 -3.93
CA ALA A 24 -6.35 7.88 -4.63
C ALA A 24 -7.80 7.53 -5.02
N ARG A 25 -8.70 8.53 -5.01
CA ARG A 25 -10.10 8.34 -5.38
C ARG A 25 -10.26 7.79 -6.80
N ASN A 26 -9.56 8.36 -7.77
CA ASN A 26 -9.60 7.91 -9.16
C ASN A 26 -9.20 6.43 -9.30
N TYR A 27 -8.24 5.97 -8.49
CA TYR A 27 -7.83 4.58 -8.46
C TYR A 27 -8.97 3.67 -7.98
N LEU A 28 -9.71 4.09 -6.95
CA LEU A 28 -10.86 3.35 -6.45
C LEU A 28 -12.02 3.32 -7.45
N ASP A 29 -12.33 4.46 -8.06
CA ASP A 29 -13.41 4.56 -9.04
C ASP A 29 -13.16 3.64 -10.24
N ASN A 30 -11.90 3.45 -10.63
CA ASN A 30 -11.52 2.61 -11.76
C ASN A 30 -11.41 1.12 -11.41
N HIS A 31 -11.10 0.78 -10.15
CA HIS A 31 -10.72 -0.59 -9.78
C HIS A 31 -11.64 -1.26 -8.76
N PHE A 32 -12.44 -0.50 -8.00
CA PHE A 32 -13.26 -1.01 -6.90
C PHE A 32 -14.67 -0.42 -6.96
N PRO A 33 -15.53 -0.76 -7.92
CA PRO A 33 -16.79 -0.04 -8.21
C PRO A 33 -17.75 0.12 -7.00
N ASN A 34 -17.68 -0.78 -6.03
CA ASN A 34 -18.53 -0.77 -4.83
C ASN A 34 -17.88 -0.12 -3.60
N TRP A 35 -16.69 0.49 -3.74
CA TRP A 35 -15.92 1.03 -2.61
C TRP A 35 -16.71 2.02 -1.75
N ARG A 36 -17.61 2.79 -2.36
CA ARG A 36 -18.50 3.74 -1.66
C ARG A 36 -19.48 3.07 -0.69
N THR A 37 -19.83 1.80 -0.91
CA THR A 37 -20.72 1.04 -0.01
C THR A 37 -19.96 0.40 1.15
N GLU A 38 -18.63 0.33 1.05
CA GLU A 38 -17.73 -0.27 2.03
C GLU A 38 -17.14 0.78 2.98
N LEU A 39 -17.55 2.05 2.82
CA LEU A 39 -17.07 3.17 3.60
C LEU A 39 -17.32 2.96 5.08
N LEU A 40 -16.26 3.13 5.85
CA LEU A 40 -16.34 3.15 7.30
C LEU A 40 -16.55 4.60 7.78
N PRO A 41 -17.33 4.81 8.85
CA PRO A 41 -17.53 6.14 9.42
C PRO A 41 -16.18 6.76 9.80
N THR A 42 -15.85 7.89 9.17
CA THR A 42 -14.55 8.54 9.33
C THR A 42 -14.35 8.97 10.77
N LYS A 43 -13.23 8.56 11.38
CA LYS A 43 -12.65 9.34 12.48
C LYS A 43 -11.93 10.50 11.82
N ALA A 44 -12.54 11.69 11.79
CA ALA A 44 -11.96 12.88 11.18
C ALA A 44 -10.48 13.01 11.62
N LYS A 45 -9.56 12.81 10.67
CA LYS A 45 -8.12 12.88 10.89
C LYS A 45 -7.56 13.97 9.98
N ASN A 46 -6.84 14.91 10.58
CA ASN A 46 -6.14 15.95 9.84
C ASN A 46 -4.86 15.38 9.25
N PHE A 47 -4.81 15.21 7.93
CA PHE A 47 -3.60 14.79 7.23
C PHE A 47 -2.82 16.00 6.71
N LYS A 48 -1.49 15.91 6.79
CA LYS A 48 -0.57 16.90 6.24
C LYS A 48 0.25 16.20 5.17
N SER A 49 0.29 16.78 3.98
CA SER A 49 1.24 16.39 2.93
C SER A 49 2.29 17.46 2.74
N ALA A 50 3.36 17.10 2.03
CA ALA A 50 4.38 18.06 1.60
C ALA A 50 3.80 19.15 0.67
N SER A 51 2.73 18.87 -0.07
CA SER A 51 2.07 19.80 -1.01
C SER A 51 0.96 20.65 -0.36
N GLY A 52 0.59 20.40 0.90
CA GLY A 52 -0.41 21.18 1.62
C GLY A 52 -1.31 20.36 2.55
N LYS A 53 -2.40 20.99 3.01
CA LYS A 53 -3.43 20.31 3.79
C LYS A 53 -4.21 19.37 2.87
N MET A 54 -4.30 18.11 3.25
CA MET A 54 -5.15 17.14 2.58
C MET A 54 -6.41 16.92 3.39
N THR A 55 -7.53 16.86 2.70
CA THR A 55 -8.79 16.47 3.32
C THR A 55 -8.90 14.96 3.18
N SER A 56 -8.81 14.24 4.30
CA SER A 56 -9.25 12.85 4.29
C SER A 56 -10.74 12.81 4.20
N ILE A 57 -11.24 11.92 3.35
CA ILE A 57 -12.67 11.83 3.12
C ILE A 57 -13.23 10.70 4.00
N GLU A 58 -12.78 9.47 3.80
CA GLU A 58 -13.23 8.28 4.53
C GLU A 58 -12.12 7.21 4.63
N THR A 59 -12.45 6.04 5.18
CA THR A 59 -11.62 4.83 5.11
C THR A 59 -12.40 3.62 4.60
N ILE A 60 -11.71 2.67 3.97
CA ILE A 60 -12.19 1.30 3.71
C ILE A 60 -11.18 0.29 4.23
N ILE A 61 -11.61 -0.95 4.43
CA ILE A 61 -10.70 -2.08 4.69
C ILE A 61 -10.81 -3.04 3.50
N LYS A 62 -9.66 -3.39 2.90
CA LYS A 62 -9.56 -4.45 1.88
C LYS A 62 -8.45 -5.42 2.27
N GLU A 63 -8.66 -6.70 1.98
CA GLU A 63 -7.60 -7.69 2.07
C GLU A 63 -6.61 -7.48 0.91
N ILE A 64 -5.34 -7.31 1.24
CA ILE A 64 -4.22 -7.31 0.31
C ILE A 64 -3.49 -8.64 0.43
N ILE A 65 -3.41 -9.37 -0.68
CA ILE A 65 -2.64 -10.60 -0.79
C ILE A 65 -1.34 -10.31 -1.54
N ILE A 66 -0.20 -10.52 -0.88
CA ILE A 66 1.11 -10.47 -1.51
C ILE A 66 1.53 -11.91 -1.88
N PRO A 67 1.56 -12.27 -3.17
CA PRO A 67 1.99 -13.59 -3.60
C PRO A 67 3.51 -13.75 -3.45
N HIS A 68 3.95 -14.89 -2.95
CA HIS A 68 5.37 -15.22 -2.81
C HIS A 68 5.63 -16.70 -3.12
N ARG A 69 6.87 -17.07 -3.47
CA ARG A 69 7.22 -18.47 -3.79
C ARG A 69 6.99 -19.45 -2.63
N LYS A 70 7.08 -18.96 -1.39
CA LYS A 70 6.85 -19.74 -0.15
C LYS A 70 5.39 -19.73 0.33
N GLY A 71 4.45 -19.12 -0.41
CA GLY A 71 3.05 -18.99 0.00
C GLY A 71 2.50 -17.59 -0.24
N LYS A 72 1.57 -17.14 0.59
CA LYS A 72 0.96 -15.81 0.46
C LYS A 72 0.94 -15.09 1.79
N ILE A 73 1.18 -13.79 1.73
CA ILE A 73 1.07 -12.89 2.88
C ILE A 73 -0.27 -12.17 2.73
N ARG A 74 -1.02 -12.06 3.82
CA ARG A 74 -2.29 -11.33 3.87
C ARG A 74 -2.15 -10.15 4.79
N LEU A 75 -2.51 -8.98 4.29
CA LEU A 75 -2.57 -7.73 5.04
C LEU A 75 -4.01 -7.24 4.98
N ASN A 76 -4.55 -6.72 6.07
CA ASN A 76 -5.87 -6.09 6.11
C ASN A 76 -5.74 -4.61 6.50
N PRO A 77 -5.18 -3.74 5.64
CA PRO A 77 -5.04 -2.34 5.95
C PRO A 77 -6.37 -1.57 5.85
N GLU A 78 -6.48 -0.54 6.68
CA GLU A 78 -7.39 0.58 6.52
C GLU A 78 -6.78 1.54 5.51
N PHE A 79 -7.42 1.67 4.35
CA PHE A 79 -7.03 2.64 3.33
C PHE A 79 -7.57 4.00 3.73
N VAL A 80 -6.68 4.99 3.84
CA VAL A 80 -7.07 6.39 3.96
C VAL A 80 -7.28 6.95 2.57
N PHE A 81 -8.45 7.53 2.35
CA PHE A 81 -8.75 8.22 1.10
C PHE A 81 -8.29 9.65 1.12
N LEU A 82 -7.62 10.03 0.05
CA LEU A 82 -7.23 11.39 -0.22
C LEU A 82 -7.85 11.82 -1.55
N ASP A 83 -8.51 12.97 -1.53
CA ASP A 83 -9.02 13.64 -2.73
C ASP A 83 -7.87 14.41 -3.39
N ASP A 84 -6.83 13.68 -3.78
CA ASP A 84 -5.67 14.24 -4.47
C ASP A 84 -5.46 13.50 -5.78
N SER A 85 -5.55 14.25 -6.87
CA SER A 85 -5.39 13.79 -8.25
C SER A 85 -3.97 13.35 -8.60
N HIS A 86 -2.97 13.66 -7.78
CA HIS A 86 -1.57 13.38 -8.07
C HIS A 86 -1.12 11.97 -7.66
N ILE A 87 -1.88 11.29 -6.79
CA ILE A 87 -1.56 9.93 -6.37
C ILE A 87 -2.12 8.94 -7.40
N GLN A 88 -1.26 8.06 -7.93
CA GLN A 88 -1.63 7.07 -8.96
C GLN A 88 -1.42 5.64 -8.49
N GLY A 89 -1.99 5.26 -7.35
CA GLY A 89 -1.94 3.88 -6.90
C GLY A 89 -2.15 3.67 -5.41
N LEU A 90 -1.72 2.50 -4.95
CA LEU A 90 -1.72 2.07 -3.56
C LEU A 90 -0.37 2.42 -2.93
N LEU A 91 -0.37 3.25 -1.89
CA LEU A 91 0.82 3.63 -1.14
C LEU A 91 0.75 3.00 0.26
N LEU A 92 1.70 2.14 0.59
CA LEU A 92 1.82 1.53 1.92
C LEU A 92 2.74 2.39 2.80
N GLY A 93 2.14 3.13 3.72
CA GLY A 93 2.83 4.01 4.66
C GLY A 93 3.54 3.28 5.81
N THR A 94 4.24 4.07 6.61
CA THR A 94 5.11 3.58 7.68
C THR A 94 4.37 2.90 8.84
N ASP A 95 3.09 3.21 9.05
CA ASP A 95 2.24 2.52 10.02
C ASP A 95 2.15 1.02 9.75
N TYR A 96 1.84 0.63 8.52
CA TYR A 96 1.74 -0.75 8.09
C TYR A 96 3.10 -1.39 7.84
N GLN A 97 4.13 -0.60 7.47
CA GLN A 97 5.49 -1.13 7.43
C GLN A 97 5.92 -1.60 8.82
N ARG A 98 5.63 -0.84 9.88
CA ARG A 98 5.94 -1.24 11.26
C ARG A 98 5.07 -2.41 11.71
N MET A 99 3.76 -2.33 11.48
CA MET A 99 2.80 -3.36 11.92
C MET A 99 3.11 -4.73 11.32
N TYR A 100 3.49 -4.79 10.05
CA TYR A 100 3.78 -6.03 9.35
C TYR A 100 5.28 -6.33 9.22
N GLU A 101 6.13 -5.56 9.92
CA GLU A 101 7.58 -5.73 9.91
C GLU A 101 8.17 -5.77 8.48
N ILE A 102 7.74 -4.82 7.66
CA ILE A 102 8.19 -4.64 6.28
C ILE A 102 9.45 -3.78 6.29
N TYR A 103 10.55 -4.35 5.83
CA TYR A 103 11.84 -3.68 5.78
C TYR A 103 12.35 -3.60 4.34
N ILE A 104 12.71 -2.41 3.90
CA ILE A 104 13.34 -2.17 2.60
C ILE A 104 14.85 -2.10 2.81
N TYR A 105 15.58 -2.97 2.13
CA TYR A 105 17.04 -3.00 2.16
C TYR A 105 17.60 -2.48 0.84
N ASN A 106 18.27 -1.34 0.91
CA ASN A 106 18.99 -0.72 -0.20
C ASN A 106 20.49 -0.99 -0.06
N SER A 107 20.91 -2.21 -0.39
CA SER A 107 22.32 -2.62 -0.42
C SER A 107 22.77 -2.93 -1.86
N LYS A 108 23.66 -3.91 -2.08
CA LYS A 108 24.08 -4.35 -3.43
C LYS A 108 22.90 -4.79 -4.32
N LYS A 109 21.83 -5.30 -3.71
CA LYS A 109 20.55 -5.58 -4.36
C LYS A 109 19.43 -5.02 -3.50
N ARG A 110 18.51 -4.29 -4.15
CA ARG A 110 17.31 -3.78 -3.48
C ARG A 110 16.34 -4.92 -3.26
N HIS A 111 15.97 -5.16 -2.01
CA HIS A 111 15.00 -6.21 -1.66
C HIS A 111 14.12 -5.77 -0.48
N ILE A 112 12.93 -6.37 -0.41
CA ILE A 112 11.97 -6.17 0.68
C ILE A 112 11.93 -7.44 1.51
N ASN A 113 11.97 -7.31 2.83
CA ASN A 113 11.62 -8.39 3.74
C ASN A 113 10.30 -8.08 4.43
N ILE A 114 9.49 -9.11 4.64
CA ILE A 114 8.27 -9.04 5.46
C ILE A 114 8.37 -10.11 6.55
N GLY A 115 8.27 -9.66 7.80
CA GLY A 115 8.42 -10.47 9.01
C GLY A 115 9.87 -10.55 9.53
N THR A 116 10.02 -10.60 10.85
CA THR A 116 11.32 -10.66 11.55
C THR A 116 11.87 -12.07 11.77
N ASN A 117 11.00 -13.09 11.81
CA ASN A 117 11.45 -14.47 12.00
C ASN A 117 12.17 -14.99 10.76
N LYS A 118 13.47 -15.27 10.86
CA LYS A 118 14.33 -15.73 9.74
C LYS A 118 13.76 -16.92 8.96
N GLU A 119 13.08 -17.85 9.62
CA GLU A 119 12.50 -19.04 8.98
C GLU A 119 11.20 -18.73 8.23
N LYS A 120 10.41 -17.78 8.75
CA LYS A 120 9.10 -17.38 8.21
C LYS A 120 9.15 -16.09 7.39
N ARG A 121 10.34 -15.50 7.22
CA ARG A 121 10.55 -14.27 6.47
C ARG A 121 10.31 -14.48 4.98
N PHE A 122 9.57 -13.55 4.40
CA PHE A 122 9.36 -13.44 2.96
C PHE A 122 10.34 -12.40 2.42
N SER A 123 11.07 -12.75 1.36
CA SER A 123 12.09 -11.87 0.76
C SER A 123 11.79 -11.67 -0.71
N PHE A 124 11.61 -10.42 -1.12
CA PHE A 124 11.25 -10.03 -2.48
C PHE A 124 12.40 -9.24 -3.09
N ASP A 125 12.98 -9.73 -4.17
CA ASP A 125 13.91 -8.95 -4.97
C ASP A 125 13.14 -7.84 -5.70
N ILE A 126 13.57 -6.59 -5.54
CA ILE A 126 13.07 -5.48 -6.35
C ILE A 126 13.97 -5.41 -7.58
N TYR A 127 13.53 -5.99 -8.69
CA TYR A 127 14.17 -5.76 -9.97
C TYR A 127 13.89 -4.32 -10.40
N HIS A 128 14.95 -3.59 -10.76
CA HIS A 128 14.79 -2.32 -11.45
C HIS A 128 14.14 -2.64 -12.80
N ILE A 129 12.91 -2.20 -13.01
CA ILE A 129 12.43 -2.04 -14.38
C ILE A 129 13.23 -0.83 -14.88
N SER A 130 14.31 -1.07 -15.60
CA SER A 130 14.84 -0.06 -16.51
C SER A 130 13.71 0.23 -17.49
N SER A 131 13.21 1.45 -17.48
CA SER A 131 12.39 1.97 -18.58
C SER A 131 13.10 1.58 -19.87
N GLN A 132 12.43 0.79 -20.71
CA GLN A 132 12.83 0.74 -22.11
C GLN A 132 12.45 2.11 -22.69
N ASP A 133 13.46 2.77 -23.26
CA ASP A 133 13.41 4.08 -23.89
C ASP A 133 12.30 4.19 -24.96
#